data_AF-N1WRE8-F1
#
_entry.id   AF-N1WRE8-F1
#
_cell.length_a   1.000
_cell.length_b   1.000
_cell.length_c   1.000
_cell.angle_alpha   90.00
_cell.angle_beta   90.00
_cell.angle_gamma   90.00
#
_symmetry.space_group_name_H-M   'P 1'
#
loop_
_entity.id
_entity.type
_entity.pdbx_description
1 polymer ?
#
loop_
_entity_poly.entity_id
_entity_poly.type
_entity_poly.pdbx_seq_one_letter_code
_entity_poly.pdbx_strand_id
1 'polypeptide(L)'
;MYERDARTCWGFTSKKIVKIIDDNPHESRKEWMLWMFEPAGKKNSNVANKQFWQQHNKPIEIWSLNVFEQKLKYIHDNPVVSGFVT
;
A
#
# COMPACT_ATOMS: atom_id res chain seq x y z
N MET A 1 17.31 -8.30 10.98
CA MET A 1 18.01 -7.84 9.75
C MET A 1 16.99 -7.43 8.68
N TYR A 2 16.00 -8.27 8.37
CA TYR A 2 14.91 -8.00 7.42
C TYR A 2 14.10 -6.70 7.60
N GLU A 3 13.84 -6.27 8.84
CA GLU A 3 12.96 -5.10 9.09
C GLU A 3 13.59 -3.75 8.73
N ARG A 4 14.93 -3.65 8.76
CA ARG A 4 15.63 -2.39 8.44
C ARG A 4 15.60 -2.09 6.93
N ASP A 5 15.75 -3.11 6.09
CA ASP A 5 15.68 -2.97 4.64
C ASP A 5 14.25 -2.66 4.16
N ALA A 6 13.26 -3.28 4.81
CA ALA A 6 11.85 -3.02 4.53
C ALA A 6 11.46 -1.55 4.78
N ARG A 7 11.94 -0.96 5.89
CA ARG A 7 11.69 0.46 6.21
C ARG A 7 12.22 1.39 5.12
N THR A 8 13.43 1.16 4.65
CA THR A 8 14.05 1.97 3.57
C THR A 8 13.28 1.81 2.26
N CYS A 9 12.93 0.57 1.91
CA CYS A 9 12.12 0.28 0.72
C CYS A 9 10.77 1.01 0.74
N TRP A 10 10.03 0.96 1.85
CA TRP A 10 8.74 1.65 1.95
C TRP A 10 8.86 3.16 1.94
N GLY A 11 9.89 3.70 2.61
CA GLY A 11 10.16 5.13 2.57
C GLY A 11 10.45 5.63 1.15
N PHE A 12 11.26 4.88 0.40
CA PHE A 12 11.59 5.20 -0.98
C PHE A 12 10.39 5.05 -1.93
N THR A 13 9.72 3.89 -1.89
CA THR A 13 8.58 3.58 -2.76
C THR A 13 7.40 4.51 -2.51
N SER A 14 7.10 4.84 -1.25
CA SER A 14 6.05 5.81 -0.89
C SER A 14 6.25 7.15 -1.60
N LYS A 15 7.46 7.74 -1.49
CA LYS A 15 7.78 9.02 -2.12
C LYS A 15 7.67 8.95 -3.64
N LYS A 16 8.15 7.85 -4.25
CA LYS A 16 8.11 7.68 -5.70
C LYS A 16 6.68 7.51 -6.22
N ILE A 17 5.86 6.69 -5.55
CA ILE A 17 4.47 6.44 -5.96
C ILE A 17 3.63 7.69 -5.80
N VAL A 18 3.71 8.39 -4.66
CA VAL A 18 2.98 9.65 -4.45
C VAL A 18 3.34 10.68 -5.52
N LYS A 19 4.63 10.77 -5.89
CA LYS A 19 5.08 11.62 -6.99
C LYS A 19 4.50 11.19 -8.34
N ILE A 20 4.48 9.90 -8.66
CA ILE A 20 3.89 9.39 -9.91
C ILE A 20 2.39 9.70 -9.98
N ILE A 21 1.66 9.56 -8.87
CA ILE A 21 0.24 9.90 -8.79
C ILE A 21 0.04 11.41 -9.02
N ASP A 22 0.86 12.25 -8.38
CA ASP A 22 0.76 13.70 -8.51
C ASP A 22 1.14 14.19 -9.91
N ASP A 23 2.18 13.63 -10.50
CA ASP A 23 2.66 14.02 -11.83
C ASP A 23 1.79 13.42 -12.96
N ASN A 24 0.83 12.54 -12.68
CA ASN A 24 -0.01 11.90 -13.69
C ASN A 24 -1.35 12.66 -13.91
N PRO A 25 -1.50 13.40 -15.03
CA PRO A 25 -2.74 14.14 -15.32
C PRO A 25 -3.92 13.23 -15.72
N HIS A 26 -3.68 11.97 -16.06
CA HIS A 26 -4.70 11.03 -16.52
C HIS A 26 -5.25 10.12 -15.40
N GLU A 27 -4.71 10.19 -14.19
CA GLU A 27 -5.23 9.39 -13.07
C GLU A 27 -6.48 10.04 -12.48
N SER A 28 -7.65 9.52 -12.88
CA SER A 28 -8.97 9.99 -12.45
C SER A 28 -9.15 10.08 -10.92
N ARG A 29 -8.44 9.25 -10.13
CA ARG A 29 -8.55 9.20 -8.66
C ARG A 29 -7.49 10.04 -7.95
N LYS A 30 -6.62 10.75 -8.69
CA LYS A 30 -5.47 11.49 -8.14
C LYS A 30 -5.86 12.36 -6.95
N GLU A 31 -6.82 13.27 -7.15
CA GLU A 31 -7.21 14.25 -6.13
C GLU A 31 -7.75 13.56 -4.88
N TRP A 32 -8.61 12.54 -5.06
CA TRP A 32 -9.15 11.78 -3.94
C TRP A 32 -8.07 11.05 -3.14
N MET A 33 -7.11 10.40 -3.82
CA MET A 33 -5.99 9.71 -3.16
C MET A 33 -5.10 10.68 -2.39
N LEU A 34 -4.68 11.78 -3.03
CA LEU A 34 -3.82 12.79 -2.40
C LEU A 34 -4.52 13.43 -1.18
N TRP A 35 -5.81 13.73 -1.30
CA TRP A 35 -6.63 14.23 -0.21
C TRP A 35 -6.72 13.25 0.96
N MET A 36 -6.79 11.94 0.71
CA MET A 36 -6.79 10.92 1.78
C MET A 36 -5.42 10.76 2.47
N PHE A 37 -4.31 10.92 1.73
CA PHE A 37 -2.97 10.71 2.28
C PHE A 37 -2.52 11.82 3.23
N GLU A 38 -2.99 13.06 3.03
CA GLU A 38 -2.66 14.19 3.90
C GLU A 38 -3.12 14.05 5.35
N PRO A 39 -4.42 13.79 5.65
CA PRO A 39 -4.86 13.60 7.02
C PRO A 39 -4.25 12.34 7.64
N ALA A 40 -3.96 11.31 6.84
CA ALA A 40 -3.26 10.13 7.32
C ALA A 40 -1.81 10.44 7.74
N GLY A 41 -1.11 11.30 6.99
CA GLY A 41 0.23 11.78 7.33
C GLY A 41 0.24 12.65 8.59
N LYS A 42 -0.66 13.64 8.69
CA LYS A 42 -0.76 14.53 9.87
C LYS A 42 -1.00 13.80 11.19
N LYS A 43 -1.67 12.65 11.15
CA LYS A 43 -1.94 11.82 12.34
C LYS A 43 -0.74 10.97 12.78
N ASN A 44 0.33 10.89 11.99
CA ASN A 44 1.48 10.04 12.27
C ASN A 44 2.76 10.86 12.40
N SER A 45 3.36 10.88 13.59
CA SER A 45 4.59 11.62 13.89
C SER A 45 5.79 11.23 13.02
N ASN A 46 5.78 10.02 12.45
CA ASN A 46 6.87 9.51 11.61
C ASN A 46 6.73 9.92 10.13
N VAL A 47 5.67 10.63 9.76
CA VAL A 47 5.39 11.03 8.37
C VAL A 47 5.21 12.55 8.32
N ALA A 48 6.00 13.22 7.48
CA ALA A 48 5.96 14.69 7.40
C ALA A 48 4.72 15.23 6.67
N ASN A 49 4.30 14.59 5.58
CA ASN A 49 3.28 15.14 4.67
C ASN A 49 2.16 14.15 4.35
N LYS A 50 2.43 13.20 3.44
CA LYS A 50 1.44 12.25 2.89
C LYS A 50 1.82 10.84 3.31
N GLN A 51 0.91 10.14 3.99
CA GLN A 51 1.10 8.73 4.34
C GLN A 51 0.47 7.83 3.29
N PHE A 52 1.31 7.08 2.59
CA PHE A 52 0.89 6.07 1.62
C PHE A 52 0.78 4.68 2.26
N TRP A 53 1.87 4.21 2.87
CA TRP A 53 1.90 2.90 3.54
C TRP A 53 1.37 2.96 4.98
N GLN A 54 0.71 1.89 5.41
CA GLN A 54 0.42 1.65 6.82
C GLN A 54 1.67 1.14 7.54
N GLN A 55 1.85 1.51 8.81
CA GLN A 55 3.04 1.17 9.61
C GLN A 55 3.09 -0.31 10.06
N HIS A 56 1.93 -0.96 10.18
CA HIS A 56 1.81 -2.34 10.66
C HIS A 56 1.65 -3.29 9.48
N ASN A 57 2.76 -3.62 8.83
CA ASN A 57 2.75 -4.67 7.83
C ASN A 57 2.84 -6.05 8.51
N LYS A 58 2.30 -7.08 7.86
CA LYS A 58 2.43 -8.48 8.29
C LYS A 58 2.92 -9.31 7.10
N PRO A 59 4.23 -9.28 6.79
CA PRO A 59 4.75 -10.02 5.66
C PRO A 59 4.58 -11.51 5.93
N ILE A 60 4.00 -12.23 4.97
CA ILE A 60 3.88 -13.68 5.02
C ILE A 60 4.82 -14.23 3.95
N GLU A 61 5.76 -15.07 4.38
CA GLU A 61 6.67 -15.74 3.46
C GLU A 61 5.90 -16.73 2.58
N ILE A 62 6.35 -16.92 1.35
CA ILE A 62 5.83 -17.95 0.45
C ILE A 62 6.93 -18.98 0.28
N TRP A 63 6.80 -20.10 0.99
CA TRP A 63 7.80 -21.18 1.00
C TRP A 63 7.39 -22.42 0.21
N SER A 64 6.16 -22.45 -0.34
CA SER A 64 5.66 -23.56 -1.14
C SER A 64 4.56 -23.12 -2.11
N LEU A 65 4.33 -23.93 -3.15
CA LEU A 65 3.26 -23.71 -4.11
C LEU A 65 1.87 -23.70 -3.44
N ASN A 66 1.63 -24.59 -2.47
CA ASN A 66 0.36 -24.62 -1.74
C ASN A 66 0.09 -23.28 -1.00
N VAL A 67 1.11 -22.73 -0.34
CA VAL A 67 0.98 -21.42 0.34
C VAL A 67 0.76 -20.31 -0.67
N PHE A 68 1.43 -20.35 -1.82
CA PHE A 68 1.20 -19.40 -2.90
C PHE A 68 -0.26 -19.44 -3.38
N GLU A 69 -0.77 -20.63 -3.72
CA GLU A 69 -2.14 -20.83 -4.19
C GLU A 69 -3.18 -20.36 -3.16
N GLN A 70 -2.93 -20.62 -1.87
CA GLN A 70 -3.78 -20.12 -0.79
C GLN A 70 -3.87 -18.58 -0.79
N LYS A 71 -2.73 -17.88 -0.91
CA LYS A 71 -2.71 -16.41 -0.91
C LYS A 71 -3.26 -15.83 -2.20
N LEU A 72 -3.01 -16.49 -3.33
CA LEU A 72 -3.58 -16.13 -4.62
C LEU A 72 -5.11 -16.17 -4.54
N LYS A 73 -5.68 -17.29 -4.07
CA LYS A 73 -7.12 -17.43 -3.85
C LYS A 73 -7.68 -16.34 -2.93
N TYR A 74 -7.01 -16.07 -1.81
CA TYR A 74 -7.40 -15.00 -0.89
C TYR A 74 -7.48 -13.62 -1.58
N ILE A 75 -6.49 -13.28 -2.40
CA ILE A 75 -6.46 -11.99 -3.12
C ILE A 75 -7.60 -11.91 -4.15
N HIS A 76 -7.87 -12.99 -4.89
CA HIS A 76 -8.93 -13.03 -5.88
C HIS A 76 -10.34 -12.98 -5.26
N ASP A 77 -10.53 -13.62 -4.11
CA ASP A 77 -11.82 -13.66 -3.43
C ASP A 77 -12.10 -12.40 -2.61
N ASN A 78 -11.06 -11.68 -2.17
CA ASN A 78 -11.21 -10.47 -1.35
C ASN A 78 -12.21 -9.45 -1.90
N PRO A 79 -12.20 -9.07 -3.21
CA PRO A 79 -13.20 -8.14 -3.74
C PRO A 79 -14.63 -8.72 -3.74
N VAL A 80 -14.79 -10.03 -3.91
CA VAL A 80 -16.11 -10.70 -3.86
C VAL A 80 -16.64 -10.69 -2.42
N VAL A 81 -15.81 -11.12 -1.47
CA VAL A 81 -16.17 -11.14 -0.04
C VAL A 81 -16.43 -9.73 0.51
N SER A 82 -15.70 -8.73 -0.01
CA SER A 82 -15.90 -7.31 0.35
C SER A 82 -17.10 -6.68 -0.36
N GLY A 83 -17.76 -7.39 -1.28
CA GLY A 83 -18.91 -6.89 -2.04
C GLY A 83 -18.58 -5.84 -3.11
N PHE A 84 -17.31 -5.71 -3.51
CA PHE A 84 -16.90 -4.81 -4.59
C PHE A 84 -17.25 -5.36 -5.97
N VAL A 85 -17.33 -6.69 -6.09
CA VAL A 85 -17.71 -7.42 -7.31
C VAL A 85 -18.55 -8.63 -6.94
N THR A 86 -19.36 -9.13 -7.87
CA THR A 86 -20.20 -10.34 -7.74
C THR A 86 -19.77 -11.40 -8.74
#